data_AF-A0A5A9PBN9-F1
#
_entry.id   AF-A0A5A9PBN9-F1
#
_cell.length_a   1.000
_cell.length_b   1.000
_cell.length_c   1.000
_cell.angle_alpha   90.00
_cell.angle_beta   90.00
_cell.angle_gamma   90.00
#
_symmetry.space_group_name_H-M   'P 1'
#
loop_
_entity.id
_entity.type
_entity.pdbx_description
1 polymer ?
#
loop_
_entity_poly.entity_id
_entity_poly.type
_entity_poly.pdbx_seq_one_letter_code
_entity_poly.pdbx_strand_id
1 'polypeptide(L)'
;MAKNALRVTPDGKLRLDLSNVGISTFPKCLLKLRNIQELDLSRNKLKTIPEFIGQFSGLHWLDLHSNRIEQLPESIGRLASLIYLNLCNNNLDTAGLSSEIGGLGNLQVLNLGMNRLTTLPPTFVALTNLAELGLFDNLLTEVPECIHVLPKLRKINTKRNPVTHTLDGKGCESLQVKGDLYLVRERDLCQPCLERCKEDMQRLGKIKSSDHKSQRKIHFSGLITPNSVARGNQEIWRQQTFISPERS
;
A
#
# COMPACT_ATOMS: atom_id res chain seq x y z
N MET A 1 -17.87 -25.11 -5.55
CA MET A 1 -16.76 -24.17 -5.25
C MET A 1 -17.18 -22.91 -4.46
N ALA A 2 -18.46 -22.47 -4.44
CA ALA A 2 -18.87 -21.23 -3.75
C ALA A 2 -19.39 -21.37 -2.29
N LYS A 3 -19.42 -22.56 -1.69
CA LYS A 3 -20.07 -22.77 -0.37
C LYS A 3 -19.37 -22.10 0.82
N ASN A 4 -18.10 -21.71 0.70
CA ASN A 4 -17.31 -21.09 1.79
C ASN A 4 -16.82 -19.66 1.48
N ALA A 5 -17.34 -19.07 0.40
CA ALA A 5 -16.98 -17.71 -0.01
C ALA A 5 -17.71 -16.65 0.82
N LEU A 6 -18.95 -16.92 1.22
CA LEU A 6 -19.73 -16.03 2.07
C LEU A 6 -19.43 -16.33 3.54
N ARG A 7 -19.07 -15.32 4.32
CA ARG A 7 -18.73 -15.44 5.75
C ARG A 7 -19.25 -14.23 6.51
N VAL A 8 -19.46 -14.41 7.80
CA VAL A 8 -19.73 -13.31 8.73
C VAL A 8 -18.41 -12.93 9.38
N THR A 9 -18.04 -11.66 9.32
CA THR A 9 -16.86 -11.12 9.98
C THR A 9 -17.09 -11.02 11.50
N PRO A 10 -16.02 -10.87 12.32
CA PRO A 10 -16.16 -10.75 13.77
C PRO A 10 -17.06 -9.57 14.23
N ASP A 11 -17.17 -8.51 13.43
CA ASP A 11 -18.05 -7.36 13.63
C ASP A 11 -19.47 -7.57 13.08
N GLY A 12 -19.82 -8.80 12.71
CA GLY A 12 -21.18 -9.19 12.31
C GLY A 12 -21.53 -8.88 10.85
N LYS A 13 -20.55 -8.51 10.03
CA LYS A 13 -20.78 -8.08 8.66
C LYS A 13 -20.68 -9.22 7.65
N LEU A 14 -21.45 -9.11 6.57
CA LEU A 14 -21.45 -10.13 5.54
C LEU A 14 -20.33 -9.88 4.54
N ARG A 15 -19.30 -10.72 4.56
CA ARG A 15 -18.17 -10.71 3.63
C ARG A 15 -18.32 -11.78 2.57
N LEU A 16 -18.09 -11.41 1.32
CA LEU A 16 -17.88 -12.34 0.22
C LEU A 16 -16.42 -12.34 -0.19
N ASP A 17 -15.74 -13.45 0.07
CA ASP A 17 -14.36 -13.71 -0.33
C ASP A 17 -14.31 -14.53 -1.61
N LEU A 18 -13.92 -13.86 -2.68
CA LEU A 18 -13.60 -14.43 -3.98
C LEU A 18 -12.16 -14.07 -4.37
N SER A 19 -11.25 -14.02 -3.39
CA SER A 19 -9.84 -13.76 -3.65
C SER A 19 -9.16 -14.97 -4.32
N ASN A 20 -8.26 -14.73 -5.27
CA ASN A 20 -7.41 -15.76 -5.88
C ASN A 20 -8.16 -16.98 -6.46
N VAL A 21 -9.31 -16.77 -7.10
CA VAL A 21 -10.08 -17.83 -7.76
C VAL A 21 -9.95 -17.80 -9.29
N GLY A 22 -9.18 -16.85 -9.83
CA GLY A 22 -8.93 -16.74 -11.27
C GLY A 22 -10.08 -16.11 -12.06
N ILE A 23 -10.93 -15.31 -11.41
CA ILE A 23 -12.03 -14.59 -12.08
C ILE A 23 -11.46 -13.61 -13.11
N SER A 24 -11.84 -13.75 -14.37
CA SER A 24 -11.48 -12.81 -15.45
C SER A 24 -12.57 -11.78 -15.75
N THR A 25 -13.82 -12.07 -15.39
CA THR A 25 -14.99 -11.23 -15.65
C THR A 25 -15.83 -11.11 -14.39
N PHE A 26 -16.25 -9.89 -14.06
CA PHE A 26 -17.04 -9.66 -12.86
C PHE A 26 -18.35 -10.50 -12.88
N PRO A 27 -18.60 -11.34 -11.88
CA PRO A 27 -19.74 -12.25 -11.90
C PRO A 27 -21.06 -11.50 -11.71
N LYS A 28 -21.90 -11.47 -12.75
CA LYS A 28 -23.23 -10.82 -12.71
C LYS A 28 -24.15 -11.37 -11.62
N CYS A 29 -23.97 -12.64 -11.23
CA CYS A 29 -24.76 -13.27 -10.18
C CYS A 29 -24.57 -12.63 -8.78
N LEU A 30 -23.50 -11.85 -8.57
CA LEU A 30 -23.29 -11.10 -7.33
C LEU A 30 -24.38 -10.07 -7.06
N LEU A 31 -25.11 -9.62 -8.08
CA LEU A 31 -26.26 -8.73 -7.92
C LEU A 31 -27.39 -9.31 -7.08
N LYS A 32 -27.43 -10.64 -6.89
CA LYS A 32 -28.37 -11.30 -6.00
C LYS A 32 -28.01 -11.12 -4.52
N LEU A 33 -26.76 -10.76 -4.21
CA LEU A 33 -26.22 -10.64 -2.87
C LEU A 33 -26.10 -9.15 -2.46
N ARG A 34 -27.20 -8.41 -2.57
CA ARG A 34 -27.24 -6.95 -2.32
C ARG A 34 -26.89 -6.55 -0.87
N ASN A 35 -26.97 -7.50 0.06
CA ASN A 35 -26.73 -7.27 1.48
C ASN A 35 -25.26 -7.49 1.89
N ILE A 36 -24.36 -7.75 0.92
CA ILE A 36 -22.92 -7.85 1.21
C ILE A 36 -22.41 -6.47 1.64
N GLN A 37 -21.57 -6.50 2.66
CA GLN A 37 -20.94 -5.33 3.27
C GLN A 37 -19.43 -5.28 2.98
N GLU A 38 -18.81 -6.45 2.81
CA GLU A 38 -17.41 -6.58 2.38
C GLU A 38 -17.26 -7.46 1.15
N LEU A 39 -16.56 -6.98 0.12
CA LEU A 39 -16.30 -7.74 -1.10
C LEU A 39 -14.80 -7.82 -1.37
N ASP A 40 -14.28 -9.04 -1.33
CA ASP A 40 -12.90 -9.36 -1.70
C ASP A 40 -12.86 -10.02 -3.07
N LEU A 41 -12.34 -9.30 -4.05
CA LEU A 41 -12.09 -9.77 -5.42
C LEU A 41 -10.60 -9.68 -5.76
N SER A 42 -9.74 -9.64 -4.75
CA SER A 42 -8.32 -9.51 -4.93
C SER A 42 -7.67 -10.70 -5.63
N ARG A 43 -6.49 -10.48 -6.23
CA ARG A 43 -5.66 -11.53 -6.85
C ARG A 43 -6.39 -12.30 -7.96
N ASN A 44 -7.21 -11.59 -8.72
CA ASN A 44 -7.93 -12.15 -9.85
C ASN A 44 -7.36 -11.59 -11.16
N LYS A 45 -8.11 -11.74 -12.26
CA LYS A 45 -7.73 -11.31 -13.61
C LYS A 45 -8.73 -10.29 -14.16
N LEU A 46 -9.42 -9.55 -13.29
CA LEU A 46 -10.42 -8.57 -13.69
C LEU A 46 -9.76 -7.44 -14.47
N LYS A 47 -10.29 -7.15 -15.67
CA LYS A 47 -9.87 -6.00 -16.50
C LYS A 47 -10.76 -4.78 -16.31
N THR A 48 -12.03 -5.01 -16.03
CA THR A 48 -13.05 -3.96 -15.89
C THR A 48 -13.95 -4.26 -14.70
N ILE A 49 -14.43 -3.19 -14.07
CA ILE A 49 -15.49 -3.26 -13.06
C ILE A 49 -16.79 -2.77 -13.73
N PRO A 50 -17.89 -3.52 -13.63
CA PRO A 50 -19.12 -3.20 -14.35
C PRO A 50 -19.92 -2.09 -13.66
N GLU A 51 -20.74 -1.37 -14.42
CA GLU A 51 -21.58 -0.27 -13.92
C GLU A 51 -22.58 -0.65 -12.82
N PHE A 52 -22.88 -1.94 -12.69
CA PHE A 52 -23.77 -2.40 -11.64
C PHE A 52 -23.08 -2.50 -10.27
N ILE A 53 -21.76 -2.22 -10.16
CA ILE A 53 -21.08 -2.12 -8.87
C ILE A 53 -21.74 -1.06 -7.97
N GLY A 54 -22.23 0.04 -8.54
CA GLY A 54 -22.95 1.06 -7.78
C GLY A 54 -24.26 0.59 -7.14
N GLN A 55 -24.73 -0.63 -7.41
CA GLN A 55 -25.93 -1.19 -6.75
C GLN A 55 -25.63 -1.75 -5.35
N PHE A 56 -24.35 -1.94 -4.98
CA PHE A 56 -23.97 -2.42 -3.64
C PHE A 56 -23.92 -1.26 -2.63
N SER A 57 -25.06 -0.61 -2.38
CA SER A 57 -25.15 0.59 -1.53
C SER A 57 -24.70 0.38 -0.08
N GLY A 58 -24.78 -0.85 0.44
CA GLY A 58 -24.32 -1.23 1.77
C GLY A 58 -22.83 -1.62 1.87
N LEU A 59 -22.09 -1.59 0.75
CA LEU A 59 -20.70 -1.99 0.71
C LEU A 59 -19.83 -0.94 1.40
N HIS A 60 -19.11 -1.33 2.45
CA HIS A 60 -18.18 -0.46 3.15
C HIS A 60 -16.71 -0.84 2.93
N TRP A 61 -16.44 -2.06 2.48
CA TRP A 61 -15.09 -2.56 2.20
C TRP A 61 -15.03 -3.24 0.84
N LEU A 62 -14.16 -2.75 -0.04
CA LEU A 62 -13.94 -3.30 -1.37
C LEU A 62 -12.44 -3.48 -1.60
N ASP A 63 -12.03 -4.73 -1.81
CA ASP A 63 -10.67 -5.06 -2.19
C ASP A 63 -10.60 -5.66 -3.59
N LEU A 64 -9.88 -4.95 -4.45
CA LEU A 64 -9.65 -5.25 -5.85
C LEU A 64 -8.14 -5.33 -6.14
N HIS A 65 -7.30 -5.49 -5.11
CA HIS A 65 -5.86 -5.51 -5.27
C HIS A 65 -5.41 -6.64 -6.19
N SER A 66 -4.28 -6.46 -6.88
CA SER A 66 -3.71 -7.51 -7.74
C SER A 66 -4.69 -8.02 -8.81
N ASN A 67 -5.27 -7.09 -9.56
CA ASN A 67 -6.05 -7.39 -10.75
C ASN A 67 -5.38 -6.76 -11.98
N ARG A 68 -6.12 -6.60 -13.08
CA ARG A 68 -5.66 -5.96 -14.31
C ARG A 68 -6.59 -4.81 -14.68
N ILE A 69 -7.18 -4.16 -13.68
CA ILE A 69 -8.21 -3.14 -13.88
C ILE A 69 -7.59 -1.96 -14.59
N GLU A 70 -8.14 -1.61 -15.75
CA GLU A 70 -7.69 -0.48 -16.56
C GLU A 70 -8.58 0.75 -16.33
N GLN A 71 -9.85 0.55 -15.99
CA GLN A 71 -10.83 1.62 -15.80
C GLN A 71 -11.82 1.31 -14.67
N LEU A 72 -12.20 2.34 -13.92
CA LEU A 72 -13.32 2.33 -12.99
C LEU A 72 -14.58 2.87 -13.67
N PRO A 73 -15.76 2.28 -13.41
CA PRO A 73 -17.04 2.77 -13.90
C PRO A 73 -17.44 4.05 -13.17
N GLU A 74 -18.30 4.87 -13.78
CA GLU A 74 -18.84 6.09 -13.15
C GLU A 74 -19.66 5.74 -11.90
N SER A 75 -20.38 4.61 -11.93
CA SER A 75 -21.12 4.13 -10.78
C SER A 75 -20.29 3.82 -9.52
N ILE A 76 -18.95 3.84 -9.58
CA ILE A 76 -18.10 3.72 -8.39
C ILE A 76 -18.46 4.80 -7.35
N GLY A 77 -18.76 6.01 -7.81
CA GLY A 77 -19.14 7.14 -6.95
C GLY A 77 -20.46 6.93 -6.18
N ARG A 78 -21.27 5.94 -6.58
CA ARG A 78 -22.55 5.61 -5.92
C ARG A 78 -22.37 4.74 -4.69
N LEU A 79 -21.16 4.22 -4.43
CA LEU A 79 -20.85 3.44 -3.22
C LEU A 79 -20.70 4.36 -1.99
N ALA A 80 -21.78 5.06 -1.63
CA ALA A 80 -21.76 6.10 -0.60
C ALA A 80 -21.35 5.58 0.79
N SER A 81 -21.53 4.29 1.07
CA SER A 81 -21.14 3.66 2.35
C SER A 81 -19.67 3.20 2.39
N LEU A 82 -18.92 3.34 1.29
CA LEU A 82 -17.56 2.81 1.18
C LEU A 82 -16.60 3.55 2.09
N ILE A 83 -15.93 2.80 2.97
CA ILE A 83 -14.92 3.28 3.93
C ILE A 83 -13.52 2.89 3.47
N TYR A 84 -13.38 1.70 2.88
CA TYR A 84 -12.11 1.15 2.43
C TYR A 84 -12.18 0.73 0.97
N LEU A 85 -11.24 1.23 0.16
CA LEU A 85 -11.06 0.86 -1.24
C LEU A 85 -9.59 0.54 -1.52
N ASN A 86 -9.33 -0.70 -1.91
CA ASN A 86 -7.99 -1.13 -2.32
C ASN A 86 -7.97 -1.47 -3.81
N LEU A 87 -7.25 -0.66 -4.57
CA LEU A 87 -7.01 -0.79 -6.02
C LEU A 87 -5.51 -0.96 -6.32
N CYS A 88 -4.72 -1.30 -5.31
CA CYS A 88 -3.29 -1.46 -5.45
C CYS A 88 -2.95 -2.54 -6.48
N ASN A 89 -1.86 -2.35 -7.24
CA ASN A 89 -1.34 -3.33 -8.18
C ASN A 89 -2.38 -3.69 -9.26
N ASN A 90 -2.77 -2.67 -10.02
CA ASN A 90 -3.67 -2.72 -11.17
C ASN A 90 -3.03 -1.96 -12.35
N ASN A 91 -3.81 -1.74 -13.42
CA ASN A 91 -3.36 -1.04 -14.63
C ASN A 91 -4.03 0.34 -14.77
N LEU A 92 -4.50 0.96 -13.68
CA LEU A 92 -5.18 2.24 -13.74
C LEU A 92 -4.21 3.34 -14.19
N ASP A 93 -4.62 4.10 -15.20
CA ASP A 93 -4.04 5.39 -15.53
C ASP A 93 -4.98 6.52 -15.10
N THR A 94 -4.58 7.78 -15.32
CA THR A 94 -5.39 8.93 -14.93
C THR A 94 -6.74 8.99 -15.65
N ALA A 95 -6.87 8.47 -16.87
CA ALA A 95 -8.14 8.44 -17.59
C ALA A 95 -9.05 7.30 -17.09
N GLY A 96 -8.47 6.18 -16.66
CA GLY A 96 -9.17 5.06 -16.07
C GLY A 96 -9.61 5.28 -14.62
N LEU A 97 -9.01 6.25 -13.92
CA LEU A 97 -9.48 6.70 -12.62
C LEU A 97 -10.67 7.65 -12.80
N SER A 98 -11.89 7.10 -12.76
CA SER A 98 -13.12 7.87 -12.90
C SER A 98 -13.18 9.08 -11.95
N SER A 99 -13.60 10.24 -12.46
CA SER A 99 -13.85 11.45 -11.68
C SER A 99 -14.90 11.24 -10.58
N GLU A 100 -15.80 10.27 -10.76
CA GLU A 100 -16.84 9.92 -9.79
C GLU A 100 -16.30 9.29 -8.51
N ILE A 101 -15.01 8.95 -8.43
CA ILE A 101 -14.38 8.52 -7.17
C ILE A 101 -14.52 9.58 -6.07
N GLY A 102 -14.64 10.87 -6.42
CA GLY A 102 -14.94 11.94 -5.48
C GLY A 102 -16.31 11.81 -4.79
N GLY A 103 -17.25 11.04 -5.35
CA GLY A 103 -18.55 10.74 -4.75
C GLY A 103 -18.48 9.81 -3.54
N LEU A 104 -17.33 9.20 -3.25
CA LEU A 104 -17.11 8.33 -2.10
C LEU A 104 -16.92 9.13 -0.80
N GLY A 105 -17.94 9.88 -0.39
CA GLY A 105 -17.84 10.84 0.72
C GLY A 105 -17.47 10.24 2.08
N ASN A 106 -17.69 8.93 2.30
CA ASN A 106 -17.33 8.24 3.55
C ASN A 106 -15.97 7.51 3.50
N LEU A 107 -15.24 7.61 2.37
CA LEU A 107 -13.99 6.88 2.19
C LEU A 107 -12.93 7.39 3.14
N GLN A 108 -12.31 6.48 3.88
CA GLN A 108 -11.25 6.79 4.85
C GLN A 108 -9.90 6.26 4.39
N VAL A 109 -9.88 5.12 3.70
CA VAL A 109 -8.65 4.48 3.23
C VAL A 109 -8.76 4.19 1.74
N LEU A 110 -7.84 4.77 0.97
CA LEU A 110 -7.73 4.55 -0.47
C LEU A 110 -6.30 4.11 -0.81
N ASN A 111 -6.16 2.94 -1.41
CA ASN A 111 -4.87 2.46 -1.90
C ASN A 111 -4.87 2.35 -3.43
N LEU A 112 -4.11 3.23 -4.08
CA LEU A 112 -3.90 3.30 -5.52
C LEU A 112 -2.43 2.99 -5.89
N GLY A 113 -1.65 2.42 -4.98
CA GLY A 113 -0.26 2.10 -5.25
C GLY A 113 -0.06 1.12 -6.40
N MET A 114 1.10 1.09 -7.02
CA MET A 114 1.46 0.15 -8.09
C MET A 114 0.47 0.22 -9.28
N ASN A 115 0.15 1.43 -9.73
CA ASN A 115 -0.67 1.70 -10.91
C ASN A 115 0.18 2.48 -11.94
N ARG A 116 -0.46 3.25 -12.84
CA ARG A 116 0.17 4.06 -13.88
C ARG A 116 -0.32 5.50 -13.84
N LEU A 117 -0.71 5.98 -12.65
CA LEU A 117 -1.28 7.31 -12.46
C LEU A 117 -0.22 8.39 -12.68
N THR A 118 -0.52 9.40 -13.51
CA THR A 118 0.35 10.57 -13.71
C THR A 118 -0.12 11.79 -12.93
N THR A 119 -1.44 11.88 -12.69
CA THR A 119 -2.08 12.83 -11.78
C THR A 119 -3.38 12.26 -11.21
N LEU A 120 -4.02 12.96 -10.27
CA LEU A 120 -5.31 12.62 -9.69
C LEU A 120 -6.39 13.60 -10.16
N PRO A 121 -7.66 13.15 -10.32
CA PRO A 121 -8.73 14.04 -10.75
C PRO A 121 -9.03 15.12 -9.69
N PRO A 122 -9.44 16.34 -10.10
CA PRO A 122 -9.75 17.43 -9.18
C PRO A 122 -10.85 17.09 -8.16
N THR A 123 -11.74 16.17 -8.51
CA THR A 123 -12.83 15.68 -7.65
C THR A 123 -12.36 14.98 -6.38
N PHE A 124 -11.07 14.63 -6.26
CA PHE A 124 -10.49 14.11 -5.01
C PHE A 124 -10.69 15.05 -3.82
N VAL A 125 -10.83 16.36 -4.05
CA VAL A 125 -11.14 17.34 -2.99
C VAL A 125 -12.44 17.01 -2.24
N ALA A 126 -13.36 16.28 -2.86
CA ALA A 126 -14.63 15.87 -2.25
C ALA A 126 -14.48 14.72 -1.24
N LEU A 127 -13.33 14.03 -1.20
CA LEU A 127 -13.03 12.94 -0.27
C LEU A 127 -12.69 13.46 1.14
N THR A 128 -13.58 14.26 1.72
CA THR A 128 -13.37 14.98 2.99
C THR A 128 -13.09 14.07 4.20
N ASN A 129 -13.46 12.79 4.12
CA ASN A 129 -13.20 11.79 5.16
C ASN A 129 -11.92 10.97 4.97
N LEU A 130 -11.18 11.19 3.89
CA LEU A 130 -9.99 10.40 3.57
C LEU A 130 -8.88 10.67 4.59
N ALA A 131 -8.44 9.60 5.25
CA ALA A 131 -7.41 9.63 6.28
C ALA A 131 -6.09 9.03 5.80
N GLU A 132 -6.15 8.01 4.95
CA GLU A 132 -4.98 7.29 4.45
C GLU A 132 -5.03 7.14 2.92
N LEU A 133 -3.96 7.58 2.25
CA LEU A 133 -3.83 7.54 0.79
C LEU A 133 -2.51 6.88 0.36
N GLY A 134 -2.61 5.74 -0.32
CA GLY A 134 -1.48 5.06 -0.94
C GLY A 134 -1.35 5.41 -2.43
N LEU A 135 -0.23 5.99 -2.84
CA LEU A 135 0.08 6.39 -4.22
C LEU A 135 1.46 5.90 -4.69
N PHE A 136 2.11 5.03 -3.93
CA PHE A 136 3.46 4.57 -4.22
C PHE A 136 3.53 3.79 -5.54
N ASP A 137 4.69 3.75 -6.20
CA ASP A 137 4.85 3.07 -7.51
C ASP A 137 3.82 3.52 -8.55
N ASN A 138 3.76 4.81 -8.79
CA ASN A 138 2.99 5.39 -9.88
C ASN A 138 3.93 6.25 -10.76
N LEU A 139 3.34 7.00 -11.68
CA LEU A 139 4.03 7.89 -12.61
C LEU A 139 3.76 9.37 -12.27
N LEU A 140 3.47 9.67 -10.99
CA LEU A 140 3.14 11.02 -10.56
C LEU A 140 4.35 11.95 -10.72
N THR A 141 4.20 12.99 -11.53
CA THR A 141 5.21 14.04 -11.71
C THR A 141 5.07 15.14 -10.66
N GLU A 142 3.85 15.34 -10.19
CA GLU A 142 3.48 16.29 -9.16
C GLU A 142 2.47 15.66 -8.20
N VAL A 143 2.48 16.13 -6.95
CA VAL A 143 1.42 15.79 -5.99
C VAL A 143 0.34 16.86 -6.14
N PRO A 144 -0.88 16.51 -6.56
CA PRO A 144 -1.91 17.52 -6.82
C PRO A 144 -2.30 18.26 -5.53
N GLU A 145 -2.52 19.57 -5.67
CA GLU A 145 -2.82 20.46 -4.54
C GLU A 145 -4.03 20.03 -3.72
N CYS A 146 -4.98 19.31 -4.34
CA CYS A 146 -6.17 18.79 -3.67
C CYS A 146 -5.84 17.95 -2.43
N ILE A 147 -4.70 17.27 -2.40
CA ILE A 147 -4.24 16.47 -1.26
C ILE A 147 -3.96 17.35 -0.03
N HIS A 148 -3.47 18.58 -0.23
CA HIS A 148 -3.19 19.52 0.86
C HIS A 148 -4.47 20.11 1.49
N VAL A 149 -5.58 20.07 0.76
CA VAL A 149 -6.87 20.64 1.20
C VAL A 149 -7.70 19.61 2.00
N LEU A 150 -7.33 18.32 1.97
CA LEU A 150 -8.10 17.28 2.64
C LEU A 150 -7.99 17.39 4.17
N PRO A 151 -9.10 17.67 4.89
CA PRO A 151 -9.04 18.07 6.30
C PRO A 151 -8.68 16.93 7.25
N LYS A 152 -8.90 15.68 6.85
CA LYS A 152 -8.68 14.48 7.68
C LYS A 152 -7.49 13.64 7.24
N LEU A 153 -6.76 14.04 6.20
CA LEU A 153 -5.67 13.26 5.65
C LEU A 153 -4.48 13.27 6.62
N ARG A 154 -4.08 12.07 7.07
CA ARG A 154 -3.00 11.90 8.07
C ARG A 154 -1.83 11.09 7.54
N LYS A 155 -2.08 10.23 6.55
CA LYS A 155 -1.06 9.36 5.98
C LYS A 155 -1.13 9.42 4.47
N ILE A 156 0.02 9.71 3.87
CA ILE A 156 0.21 9.65 2.43
C ILE A 156 1.51 8.92 2.10
N ASN A 157 1.46 8.04 1.11
CA ASN A 157 2.65 7.37 0.60
C ASN A 157 2.80 7.61 -0.90
N THR A 158 3.71 8.49 -1.28
CA THR A 158 4.05 8.83 -2.68
C THR A 158 5.40 8.26 -3.12
N LYS A 159 5.99 7.33 -2.35
CA LYS A 159 7.32 6.76 -2.67
C LYS A 159 7.34 6.14 -4.07
N ARG A 160 8.50 6.16 -4.73
CA ARG A 160 8.69 5.59 -6.07
C ARG A 160 7.72 6.20 -7.10
N ASN A 161 7.67 7.53 -7.12
CA ASN A 161 7.08 8.34 -8.18
C ASN A 161 8.14 9.31 -8.72
N PRO A 162 8.09 9.70 -10.01
CA PRO A 162 8.99 10.68 -10.61
C PRO A 162 8.66 12.13 -10.20
N VAL A 163 8.37 12.38 -8.91
CA VAL A 163 8.04 13.71 -8.41
C VAL A 163 9.28 14.61 -8.43
N THR A 164 9.22 15.69 -9.21
CA THR A 164 10.36 16.59 -9.46
C THR A 164 10.52 17.68 -8.39
N HIS A 165 9.48 17.95 -7.60
CA HIS A 165 9.54 18.88 -6.48
C HIS A 165 9.36 18.14 -5.15
N THR A 166 10.43 18.09 -4.37
CA THR A 166 10.34 17.83 -2.92
C THR A 166 9.40 18.86 -2.30
N LEU A 167 8.58 18.40 -1.36
CA LEU A 167 7.76 19.22 -0.47
C LEU A 167 8.68 20.05 0.44
N ASP A 168 9.41 21.01 -0.13
CA ASP A 168 10.26 21.92 0.61
C ASP A 168 9.41 23.10 1.12
N GLY A 169 9.03 23.02 2.40
CA GLY A 169 9.23 24.18 3.26
C GLY A 169 8.06 25.13 3.53
N LYS A 170 6.78 24.74 3.42
CA LYS A 170 5.70 25.48 4.12
C LYS A 170 4.67 24.54 4.77
N GLY A 171 4.80 24.38 6.08
CA GLY A 171 3.71 24.03 7.00
C GLY A 171 3.07 22.66 6.81
N CYS A 172 3.76 21.59 7.20
CA CYS A 172 3.10 20.32 7.51
C CYS A 172 3.79 19.70 8.72
N GLU A 173 3.26 19.96 9.91
CA GLU A 173 3.68 19.25 11.11
C GLU A 173 3.32 17.77 10.98
N SER A 174 4.35 16.94 10.85
CA SER A 174 4.34 15.50 11.16
C SER A 174 3.36 14.59 10.39
N LEU A 175 3.47 14.56 9.05
CA LEU A 175 3.02 13.37 8.30
C LEU A 175 3.99 12.22 8.60
N GLN A 176 3.64 11.35 9.56
CA GLN A 176 4.43 10.13 9.81
C GLN A 176 4.33 9.20 8.59
N VAL A 177 5.39 9.22 7.77
CA VAL A 177 5.62 8.25 6.69
C VAL A 177 5.98 6.91 7.34
N LYS A 178 4.98 6.15 7.78
CA LYS A 178 5.18 4.79 8.27
C LYS A 178 5.25 3.83 7.09
N GLY A 179 6.31 3.04 7.02
CA GLY A 179 6.68 2.19 5.88
C GLY A 179 5.80 0.96 5.61
N ASP A 180 4.65 0.83 6.27
CA ASP A 180 3.92 -0.43 6.33
C ASP A 180 2.47 -0.30 5.81
N LEU A 181 2.32 0.11 4.55
CA LEU A 181 1.08 -0.14 3.80
C LEU A 181 1.39 -1.27 2.80
N TYR A 182 1.41 -2.49 3.36
CA TYR A 182 1.27 -3.79 2.69
C TYR A 182 2.49 -4.37 1.95
N LEU A 183 2.96 -5.52 2.46
CA LEU A 183 3.82 -6.47 1.74
C LEU A 183 2.94 -7.33 0.81
N VAL A 184 2.76 -6.90 -0.43
CA VAL A 184 2.21 -7.78 -1.49
C VAL A 184 3.28 -8.82 -1.82
N ARG A 185 2.95 -10.11 -1.75
CA ARG A 185 3.92 -11.17 -2.09
C ARG A 185 4.22 -11.07 -3.59
N GLU A 186 5.48 -11.28 -3.98
CA GLU A 186 5.94 -11.16 -5.38
C GLU A 186 5.06 -11.94 -6.37
N ARG A 187 4.60 -13.14 -5.98
CA ARG A 187 3.71 -13.99 -6.79
C ARG A 187 2.32 -13.40 -7.07
N ASP A 188 1.89 -12.45 -6.24
CA ASP A 188 0.60 -11.80 -6.35
C ASP A 188 0.71 -10.47 -7.13
N LEU A 189 1.92 -10.11 -7.61
CA LEU A 189 2.15 -8.92 -8.43
C LEU A 189 1.73 -9.13 -9.88
N CYS A 190 1.17 -8.08 -10.49
CA CYS A 190 0.94 -8.05 -11.92
C CYS A 190 2.29 -8.18 -12.66
N GLN A 191 2.35 -8.75 -13.88
CA GLN A 191 3.63 -8.95 -14.57
C GLN A 191 4.45 -7.64 -14.77
N PRO A 192 3.84 -6.52 -15.22
CA PRO A 192 4.51 -5.22 -15.23
C PRO A 192 4.99 -4.74 -13.85
N CYS A 193 4.23 -5.05 -12.80
CA CYS A 193 4.50 -4.64 -11.43
C CYS A 193 5.63 -5.48 -10.80
N LEU A 194 5.70 -6.76 -11.19
CA LEU A 194 6.75 -7.70 -10.86
C LEU A 194 8.07 -7.32 -11.52
N GLU A 195 8.04 -6.93 -12.80
CA GLU A 195 9.22 -6.43 -13.53
C GLU A 195 9.79 -5.17 -12.86
N ARG A 196 8.95 -4.18 -12.55
CA ARG A 196 9.36 -2.99 -11.78
C ARG A 196 9.95 -3.33 -10.41
N CYS A 197 9.30 -4.24 -9.67
CA CYS A 197 9.80 -4.68 -8.36
C CYS A 197 11.19 -5.34 -8.46
N LYS A 198 11.41 -6.16 -9.49
CA LYS A 198 12.71 -6.81 -9.77
C LYS A 198 13.77 -5.79 -10.18
N GLU A 199 13.44 -4.83 -11.03
CA GLU A 199 14.34 -3.73 -11.42
C GLU A 199 14.77 -2.91 -10.20
N ASP A 200 13.85 -2.58 -9.30
CA ASP A 200 14.16 -1.84 -8.08
C ASP A 200 14.98 -2.66 -7.08
N MET A 201 14.72 -3.97 -6.94
CA MET A 201 15.59 -4.87 -6.16
C MET A 201 17.01 -4.91 -6.73
N GLN A 202 17.15 -4.90 -8.06
CA GLN A 202 18.46 -4.81 -8.71
C GLN A 202 19.12 -3.44 -8.51
N ARG A 203 18.36 -2.34 -8.55
CA ARG A 203 18.86 -0.99 -8.25
C ARG A 203 19.33 -0.86 -6.80
N LEU A 204 18.56 -1.38 -5.84
CA LEU A 204 18.96 -1.43 -4.43
C LEU A 204 20.19 -2.32 -4.21
N GLY A 205 20.29 -3.43 -4.94
CA GLY A 205 21.50 -4.27 -4.97
C GLY A 205 22.72 -3.51 -5.52
N LYS A 206 22.54 -2.67 -6.54
CA LYS A 206 23.58 -1.80 -7.10
C LYS A 206 23.99 -0.66 -6.17
N ILE A 207 23.04 -0.06 -5.44
CA ILE A 207 23.32 0.96 -4.43
C ILE A 207 24.15 0.35 -3.28
N LYS A 208 23.80 -0.87 -2.86
CA LYS A 208 24.58 -1.62 -1.85
C LYS A 208 25.96 -2.07 -2.35
N SER A 209 26.15 -2.26 -3.66
CA SER A 209 27.46 -2.61 -4.23
C SER A 209 28.34 -1.40 -4.59
N SER A 210 27.75 -0.19 -4.73
CA SER A 210 28.50 1.06 -4.92
C SER A 210 29.06 1.67 -3.62
N ASP A 211 28.57 1.25 -2.45
CA ASP A 211 28.99 1.78 -1.14
C ASP A 211 30.35 1.28 -0.63
N HIS A 212 31.13 0.57 -1.45
CA HIS A 212 32.51 0.20 -1.09
C HIS A 212 33.62 1.12 -1.64
N LYS A 213 33.31 2.30 -2.18
CA LYS A 213 34.33 3.32 -2.50
C LYS A 213 33.90 4.77 -2.20
N SER A 214 33.65 5.08 -0.93
CA SER A 214 34.04 6.37 -0.31
C SER A 214 33.69 6.37 1.17
N GLN A 215 34.56 5.79 1.99
CA GLN A 215 34.64 6.18 3.40
C GLN A 215 35.22 7.60 3.47
N ARG A 216 34.39 8.63 3.25
CA ARG A 216 34.66 9.93 3.85
C ARG A 216 34.18 9.84 5.30
N LYS A 217 35.15 9.61 6.19
CA LYS A 217 34.99 9.70 7.65
C LYS A 217 34.23 11.00 7.99
N ILE A 218 33.00 10.88 8.44
CA ILE A 218 32.30 11.97 9.11
C ILE A 218 33.03 12.16 10.45
N HIS A 219 33.75 13.26 10.57
CA HIS A 219 34.54 13.63 11.74
C HIS A 219 33.60 14.27 12.77
N PHE A 220 33.23 13.55 13.82
CA PHE A 220 32.48 14.12 14.95
C PHE A 220 33.48 14.76 15.91
N SER A 221 33.67 16.09 15.83
CA SER A 221 34.33 16.85 16.89
C SER A 221 33.32 17.18 17.98
N GLY A 222 33.51 16.66 19.20
CA GLY A 222 32.89 17.23 20.40
C GLY A 222 31.95 16.35 21.22
N LEU A 223 31.90 15.03 21.02
CA LEU A 223 31.15 14.14 21.91
C LEU A 223 32.06 13.07 22.50
N ILE A 224 32.32 13.23 23.80
CA ILE A 224 33.06 12.30 24.66
C ILE A 224 32.24 11.01 24.78
N THR A 225 32.82 9.88 24.40
CA THR A 225 32.30 8.54 24.73
C THR A 225 32.85 8.08 26.07
N PRO A 226 32.10 7.24 26.80
CA PRO A 226 32.73 6.01 27.24
C PRO A 226 31.86 4.76 27.07
N ASN A 227 32.50 3.73 26.53
CA ASN A 227 32.30 2.28 26.74
C ASN A 227 30.91 1.67 26.45
N SER A 228 30.79 0.61 25.66
CA SER A 228 31.52 -0.64 25.89
C SER A 228 31.64 -1.47 24.60
N VAL A 229 32.87 -1.90 24.34
CA VAL A 229 33.22 -2.99 23.43
C VAL A 229 32.97 -4.30 24.17
N ALA A 230 32.34 -5.28 23.52
CA ALA A 230 32.90 -6.63 23.37
C ALA A 230 31.84 -7.63 22.89
N ARG A 231 31.85 -7.94 21.59
CA ARG A 231 31.76 -9.33 21.15
C ARG A 231 32.89 -9.61 20.17
N GLY A 232 33.70 -10.59 20.53
CA GLY A 232 34.77 -11.18 19.75
C GLY A 232 35.69 -11.88 20.74
N ASN A 233 36.10 -13.12 20.60
CA ASN A 233 35.85 -14.14 19.60
C ASN A 233 36.04 -15.49 20.31
N GLN A 234 35.58 -16.56 19.68
CA GLN A 234 35.91 -17.93 20.07
C GLN A 234 37.43 -18.17 19.99
N GLU A 235 37.86 -19.16 20.78
CA GLU A 235 39.16 -19.86 20.74
C GLU A 235 40.32 -19.23 21.51
N ILE A 236 40.35 -19.48 22.82
CA ILE A 236 41.59 -19.86 23.49
C ILE A 236 41.32 -21.11 24.32
N TRP A 237 41.94 -22.20 23.89
CA TRP A 237 41.95 -23.51 24.52
C TRP A 237 42.63 -23.47 25.89
N ARG A 238 42.11 -24.25 26.84
CA ARG A 238 42.78 -25.39 27.52
C ARG A 238 42.25 -25.58 28.94
N GLN A 239 41.77 -26.81 29.16
CA GLN A 239 42.05 -27.66 30.33
C GLN A 239 41.48 -27.20 31.68
N GLN A 240 40.59 -28.01 32.28
CA GLN A 240 40.93 -28.82 33.47
C GLN A 240 41.64 -27.96 34.51
N THR A 241 41.01 -27.53 35.61
CA THR A 241 40.83 -28.32 36.83
C THR A 241 40.15 -27.37 37.83
N PHE A 242 39.06 -27.76 38.49
CA PHE A 242 39.08 -28.22 39.89
C PHE A 242 40.02 -27.42 40.81
N ILE A 243 39.43 -26.78 41.82
CA ILE A 243 39.82 -26.75 43.26
C ILE A 243 39.53 -25.36 43.86
N SER A 244 38.56 -25.32 44.77
CA SER A 244 38.49 -24.36 45.88
C SER A 244 39.70 -24.55 46.80
N PRO A 245 40.23 -23.50 47.43
CA PRO A 245 40.18 -23.47 48.90
C PRO A 245 39.86 -22.06 49.41
N GLU A 246 39.02 -21.89 50.44
CA GLU A 246 39.31 -22.05 51.87
C GLU A 246 40.45 -21.14 52.42
N ARG A 247 40.10 -20.46 53.52
CA ARG A 247 40.93 -19.76 54.54
C ARG A 247 41.37 -18.32 54.20
N SER A 248 41.29 -17.38 55.13
CA SER A 248 41.34 -17.47 56.61
C SER A 248 40.42 -16.47 57.27
#